data_AF-A0A4P7JHL5-F1
#
_entry.id   AF-A0A4P7JHL5-F1
#
_cell.length_a   1.000
_cell.length_b   1.000
_cell.length_c   1.000
_cell.angle_alpha   90.00
_cell.angle_beta   90.00
_cell.angle_gamma   90.00
#
_symmetry.space_group_name_H-M   'P 1'
#
loop_
_entity.id
_entity.type
_entity.pdbx_description
1 polymer ?
#
loop_
_entity_poly.entity_id
_entity_poly.type
_entity_poly.pdbx_seq_one_letter_code
_entity_poly.pdbx_strand_id
1 'polypeptide(L)'
;MSHAHRTALALIAALALALPISVPAAQAQGAHECSGQLIRSVEARLPRLNHDIPVQALSCAGIVQIYFLLDQSNRGEIQRNYLRQRINAVFRREGLIN
;
A
#
# COMPACT_ATOMS: atom_id res chain seq x y z
N MET A 1 31.54 -55.73 -4.87
CA MET A 1 30.30 -56.17 -5.56
C MET A 1 29.95 -55.09 -6.55
N SER A 2 30.07 -55.37 -7.85
CA SER A 2 29.86 -54.42 -8.96
C SER A 2 29.09 -55.15 -10.05
N HIS A 3 27.89 -54.68 -10.39
CA HIS A 3 27.13 -54.93 -11.63
C HIS A 3 26.10 -53.80 -11.74
N ALA A 4 26.30 -52.82 -12.63
CA ALA A 4 26.03 -52.87 -14.08
C ALA A 4 24.53 -52.68 -14.42
N HIS A 5 24.26 -51.46 -14.90
CA HIS A 5 23.26 -50.99 -15.86
C HIS A 5 22.09 -51.89 -16.29
N ARG A 6 20.87 -51.34 -16.17
CA ARG A 6 19.81 -51.33 -17.21
C ARG A 6 18.95 -50.06 -17.03
N THR A 7 19.31 -48.94 -17.64
CA THR A 7 18.74 -48.38 -18.89
C THR A 7 17.20 -48.42 -19.01
N ALA A 8 16.67 -47.20 -19.12
CA ALA A 8 15.62 -46.77 -20.04
C ALA A 8 14.16 -47.18 -19.76
N LEU A 9 13.36 -46.18 -19.38
CA LEU A 9 12.29 -45.75 -20.27
C LEU A 9 12.13 -44.23 -20.18
N ALA A 10 12.30 -43.59 -21.32
CA ALA A 10 12.06 -42.18 -21.56
C ALA A 10 10.56 -41.94 -21.83
N LEU A 11 10.21 -40.65 -21.85
CA LEU A 11 9.29 -39.98 -22.80
C LEU A 11 8.12 -39.21 -22.17
N ILE A 12 8.28 -37.90 -22.27
CA ILE A 12 7.30 -36.91 -22.75
C ILE A 12 6.12 -36.60 -21.84
N ALA A 13 6.21 -35.43 -21.22
CA ALA A 13 5.16 -34.43 -21.39
C ALA A 13 5.82 -33.04 -21.39
N ALA A 14 6.24 -32.62 -22.59
CA ALA A 14 6.45 -31.21 -22.86
C ALA A 14 5.09 -30.51 -22.73
N LEU A 15 4.86 -29.80 -21.62
CA LEU A 15 3.87 -28.75 -21.59
C LEU A 15 4.59 -27.41 -21.70
N ALA A 16 5.01 -27.13 -22.93
CA ALA A 16 5.20 -25.78 -23.40
C ALA A 16 3.81 -25.10 -23.45
N LEU A 17 3.38 -24.48 -22.35
CA LEU A 17 2.46 -23.35 -22.43
C LEU A 17 3.27 -22.08 -22.22
N ALA A 18 3.93 -21.70 -23.30
CA ALA A 18 4.21 -20.30 -23.59
C ALA A 18 2.86 -19.59 -23.74
N LEU A 19 2.43 -18.93 -22.68
CA LEU A 19 1.54 -17.78 -22.79
C LEU A 19 2.33 -16.60 -22.26
N PRO A 20 2.84 -15.70 -23.12
CA PRO A 20 3.08 -14.34 -22.68
C PRO A 20 1.67 -13.76 -22.52
N ILE A 21 1.07 -13.96 -21.35
CA ILE A 21 -0.07 -13.16 -20.97
C ILE A 21 0.52 -11.77 -20.81
N SER A 22 0.37 -10.95 -21.85
CA SER A 22 0.66 -9.53 -21.86
C SER A 22 -0.14 -8.90 -20.73
N VAL A 23 0.45 -8.88 -19.54
CA VAL A 23 -0.07 -8.12 -18.41
C VAL A 23 -0.14 -6.68 -18.90
N PRO A 24 -1.30 -6.01 -18.80
CA PRO A 24 -1.49 -4.71 -19.40
C PRO A 24 -0.37 -3.79 -18.92
N ALA A 25 0.27 -3.12 -19.89
CA ALA A 25 1.22 -2.06 -19.62
C ALA A 25 0.65 -1.19 -18.51
N ALA A 26 1.42 -1.14 -17.42
CA ALA A 26 1.23 -0.22 -16.31
C ALA A 26 0.78 1.11 -16.91
N GLN A 27 -0.45 1.49 -16.60
CA GLN A 27 -0.98 2.76 -17.02
C GLN A 27 0.00 3.83 -16.57
N ALA A 28 0.36 4.66 -17.54
CA ALA A 28 1.27 5.78 -17.43
C ALA A 28 1.17 6.46 -16.07
N GLN A 29 2.34 6.67 -15.48
CA GLN A 29 2.62 7.47 -14.31
C GLN A 29 2.14 8.92 -14.53
N GLY A 30 0.83 9.14 -14.50
CA GLY A 30 0.29 10.43 -14.08
C GLY A 30 0.59 10.54 -12.59
N ALA A 31 1.02 11.72 -12.13
CA ALA A 31 1.06 12.02 -10.71
C ALA A 31 -0.24 11.48 -10.09
N HIS A 32 -0.12 10.55 -9.14
CA HIS A 32 -1.29 9.87 -8.56
C HIS A 32 -2.01 10.88 -7.67
N GLU A 33 -2.78 11.76 -8.30
CA GLU A 33 -3.57 12.77 -7.62
C GLU A 33 -4.59 12.05 -6.75
N CYS A 34 -4.49 12.28 -5.45
CA CYS A 34 -5.46 11.78 -4.50
C CYS A 34 -6.82 12.42 -4.81
N SER A 35 -7.89 11.62 -4.83
CA SER A 35 -9.25 12.14 -5.04
C SER A 35 -9.52 13.31 -4.10
N GLY A 36 -9.97 14.45 -4.64
CA GLY A 36 -10.31 15.63 -3.85
C GLY A 36 -11.40 15.37 -2.80
N GLN A 37 -12.27 14.37 -3.03
CA GLN A 37 -13.25 13.95 -2.03
C GLN A 37 -12.57 13.28 -0.82
N LEU A 38 -11.54 12.48 -1.05
CA LEU A 38 -10.77 11.83 0.01
C LEU A 38 -10.00 12.85 0.83
N ILE A 39 -9.36 13.82 0.18
CA ILE A 39 -8.65 14.93 0.84
C ILE A 39 -9.60 15.67 1.79
N ARG A 40 -10.74 16.16 1.28
CA ARG A 40 -11.74 16.87 2.10
C ARG A 40 -12.27 16.02 3.25
N SER A 41 -12.44 14.72 3.01
CA SER A 41 -12.89 13.79 4.05
C SER A 41 -11.86 13.61 5.18
N VAL A 42 -10.57 13.61 4.85
CA VAL A 42 -9.49 13.58 5.85
C VAL A 42 -9.40 14.92 6.57
N GLU A 43 -9.40 16.05 5.86
CA GLU A 43 -9.36 17.39 6.47
C GLU A 43 -10.47 17.62 7.49
N ALA A 44 -11.70 17.23 7.16
CA ALA A 44 -12.85 17.43 8.04
C ALA A 44 -12.79 16.58 9.35
N ARG A 45 -12.03 15.49 9.34
CA ARG A 45 -11.96 14.51 10.45
C ARG A 45 -10.62 14.50 11.17
N LEU A 46 -9.61 15.18 10.62
CA LEU A 46 -8.28 15.20 11.20
C LEU A 46 -8.34 15.87 12.58
N PRO A 47 -7.84 15.20 13.65
CA PRO A 47 -7.76 15.84 14.95
C PRO A 47 -6.76 17.00 14.92
N ARG A 48 -6.94 18.00 15.78
CA ARG A 48 -5.94 19.05 16.00
C ARG A 48 -4.60 18.41 16.41
N LEU A 49 -3.60 18.52 15.55
CA LEU A 49 -2.22 18.11 15.83
C LEU A 49 -1.43 19.31 16.35
N ASN A 50 -0.21 19.08 16.84
CA ASN A 50 0.65 20.14 17.37
C ASN A 50 1.30 20.99 16.25
N HIS A 51 1.12 20.58 15.01
CA HIS A 51 1.66 21.21 13.82
C HIS A 51 0.49 21.53 12.88
N ASP A 52 0.50 22.72 12.30
CA ASP A 52 -0.52 23.18 11.37
C ASP A 52 -0.07 22.87 9.94
N ILE A 53 -0.08 21.58 9.58
CA ILE A 53 0.37 21.12 8.27
C ILE A 53 -0.85 20.76 7.44
N PRO A 54 -0.98 21.35 6.23
CA PRO A 54 -2.11 21.07 5.35
C PRO A 54 -2.09 19.61 4.88
N VAL A 55 -3.25 18.99 4.75
CA VAL A 55 -3.39 17.60 4.27
C VAL A 55 -2.85 17.46 2.84
N GLN A 56 -2.89 18.52 2.05
CA GLN A 56 -2.33 18.57 0.69
C GLN A 56 -0.81 18.43 0.63
N ALA A 57 -0.10 18.63 1.76
CA ALA A 57 1.34 18.38 1.82
C ALA A 57 1.68 16.90 1.88
N LEU A 58 0.72 16.03 2.21
CA LEU A 58 0.89 14.59 2.21
C LEU A 58 0.78 14.02 0.80
N SER A 59 1.53 12.96 0.55
CA SER A 59 1.32 12.08 -0.60
C SER A 59 -0.07 11.42 -0.54
N CYS A 60 -0.57 10.96 -1.70
CA CYS A 60 -1.82 10.19 -1.76
C CYS A 60 -1.77 8.95 -0.85
N ALA A 61 -0.63 8.28 -0.76
CA ALA A 61 -0.44 7.15 0.15
C ALA A 61 -0.58 7.55 1.62
N GLY A 62 0.00 8.69 2.02
CA GLY A 62 -0.17 9.27 3.35
C GLY A 62 -1.63 9.62 3.67
N ILE A 63 -2.33 10.24 2.71
CA ILE A 63 -3.74 10.60 2.85
C ILE A 63 -4.63 9.35 3.03
N VAL A 64 -4.44 8.32 2.20
CA VAL A 64 -5.15 7.04 2.31
C VAL A 64 -4.87 6.38 3.66
N GLN A 65 -3.62 6.40 4.11
CA GLN A 65 -3.26 5.82 5.40
C GLN A 65 -3.95 6.53 6.56
N ILE A 66 -3.96 7.87 6.56
CA ILE A 66 -4.68 8.66 7.57
C ILE A 66 -6.18 8.38 7.51
N TYR A 67 -6.77 8.29 6.31
CA TYR A 67 -8.18 7.94 6.15
C TYR A 67 -8.54 6.65 6.89
N PHE A 68 -7.74 5.58 6.72
CA PHE A 68 -7.98 4.32 7.42
C PHE A 68 -7.78 4.43 8.94
N LEU A 69 -6.80 5.20 9.40
CA LEU A 69 -6.63 5.47 10.83
C LEU A 69 -7.88 6.15 11.42
N LEU A 70 -8.41 7.14 10.73
CA LEU A 70 -9.63 7.85 11.12
C LEU A 70 -10.85 6.90 11.12
N ASP A 71 -10.98 6.03 10.12
CA ASP A 71 -12.05 5.03 10.05
C ASP A 71 -11.98 4.03 11.20
N GLN A 72 -10.80 3.49 11.50
CA GLN A 72 -10.56 2.60 12.65
C GLN A 72 -10.93 3.29 13.97
N SER A 73 -10.58 4.57 14.13
CA SER A 73 -10.95 5.32 15.34
C SER A 73 -12.45 5.56 15.42
N ASN A 74 -13.12 5.81 14.30
CA ASN A 74 -14.57 6.01 14.25
C ASN A 74 -15.34 4.72 14.60
N ARG A 75 -14.81 3.55 14.22
CA ARG A 75 -15.33 2.23 14.62
C ARG A 75 -14.99 1.84 16.06
N GLY A 76 -14.20 2.64 16.77
CA GLY A 76 -13.77 2.35 18.14
C GLY A 76 -12.62 1.33 18.24
N GLU A 77 -11.99 0.95 17.12
CA GLU A 77 -10.91 -0.03 17.08
C GLU A 77 -9.59 0.52 17.64
N ILE A 78 -9.38 1.84 17.53
CA ILE A 78 -8.22 2.52 18.12
C ILE A 78 -8.64 3.69 19.00
N GLN A 79 -7.96 3.82 20.15
CA GLN A 79 -8.17 4.94 21.08
C GLN A 79 -7.64 6.25 20.51
N ARG A 80 -8.25 7.38 20.89
CA ARG A 80 -7.89 8.73 20.38
C ARG A 80 -6.41 9.10 20.59
N ASN A 81 -5.83 8.75 21.74
CA ASN A 81 -4.42 9.04 22.01
C ASN A 81 -3.49 8.26 21.05
N TYR A 82 -3.81 6.99 20.82
CA TYR A 82 -3.07 6.15 19.89
C TYR A 82 -3.26 6.58 18.44
N LEU A 83 -4.47 7.02 18.06
CA LEU A 83 -4.74 7.64 16.76
C LEU A 83 -3.79 8.81 16.49
N ARG A 84 -3.67 9.77 17.43
CA ARG A 84 -2.78 10.94 17.26
C ARG A 84 -1.33 10.53 17.05
N GLN A 85 -0.85 9.53 17.80
CA GLN A 85 0.51 9.00 17.63
C GLN A 85 0.72 8.38 16.26
N ARG A 86 -0.25 7.58 15.77
CA ARG A 86 -0.17 6.95 14.44
C ARG A 86 -0.24 7.97 13.32
N ILE A 87 -1.08 8.99 13.45
CA ILE A 87 -1.13 10.11 12.49
C ILE A 87 0.23 10.82 12.47
N ASN A 88 0.77 11.23 13.62
CA ASN A 88 2.10 11.87 13.68
C ASN A 88 3.20 10.98 13.04
N ALA A 89 3.11 9.67 13.19
CA ALA A 89 4.05 8.75 12.54
C ALA A 89 3.94 8.77 11.00
N VAL A 90 2.74 9.00 10.44
CA VAL A 90 2.57 9.25 8.99
C VAL A 90 3.29 10.53 8.59
N PHE A 91 3.03 11.65 9.28
CA PHE A 91 3.67 12.93 8.99
C PHE A 91 5.20 12.86 9.08
N ARG A 92 5.77 12.12 10.05
CA ARG A 92 7.22 11.89 10.13
C ARG A 92 7.76 11.09 8.95
N ARG A 93 7.06 10.03 8.52
CA ARG A 93 7.49 9.23 7.36
C ARG A 93 7.45 10.02 6.06
N GLU A 94 6.55 10.98 5.96
CA GLU A 94 6.43 11.92 4.85
C GLU A 94 7.44 13.09 4.95
N GLY A 95 8.23 13.16 6.03
CA GLY A 95 9.23 14.21 6.24
C GLY A 95 8.63 15.58 6.59
N LEU A 96 7.36 15.63 6.99
CA LEU A 96 6.63 16.88 7.26
C LEU A 96 6.87 17.40 8.69
N ILE A 97 7.27 16.52 9.61
CA ILE A 97 7.65 16.85 10.99
C ILE A 97 8.82 15.99 11.45
N ASN A 98 9.55 16.47 12.44
CA ASN A 98 10.63 15.75 13.13
C ASN A 98 10.20 15.33 14.54
#